data_AF-A0A172ULJ4-F1
#
_entry.id   AF-A0A172ULJ4-F1
#
_cell.length_a   1.000
_cell.length_b   1.000
_cell.length_c   1.000
_cell.angle_alpha   90.00
_cell.angle_beta   90.00
_cell.angle_gamma   90.00
#
_symmetry.space_group_name_H-M   'P 1'
#
loop_
_entity.id
_entity.type
_entity.pdbx_description
1 polymer ?
#
loop_
_entity_poly.entity_id
_entity_poly.type
_entity_poly.pdbx_seq_one_letter_code
_entity_poly.pdbx_strand_id
1 'polypeptide(L)'
;MLGNPLPILHRWRVRIAVRSTDPDRARFVFSGGAVRTTIPEARMMADYAVNELGVPAGNVVVEDQSRTTVENIRFTAPYLADSPVIKIASDTFHALRARQILRDESPALADKLARARDYLPGEWGPLHTVLVLFECCRVRRARRRAASASRHEPRPGRPHVGRVITVDRHGGPA
;
A
#
# COMPACT_ATOMS: atom_id res chain seq x y z
N MET A 1 10.99 -21.13 -1.51
CA MET A 1 11.98 -20.46 -0.64
C MET A 1 11.32 -19.25 0.00
N LEU A 2 11.32 -19.21 1.33
CA LEU A 2 10.80 -18.19 2.27
C LEU A 2 9.57 -17.34 1.87
N GLY A 3 8.39 -17.91 2.19
CA GLY A 3 7.26 -17.25 2.84
C GLY A 3 6.88 -15.82 2.41
N ASN A 4 6.00 -15.70 1.42
CA ASN A 4 5.06 -14.58 1.33
C ASN A 4 3.69 -15.13 0.90
N PRO A 5 2.62 -14.96 1.69
CA PRO A 5 1.30 -15.47 1.35
C PRO A 5 0.61 -14.70 0.21
N LEU A 6 1.06 -13.51 -0.21
CA LEU A 6 0.32 -12.67 -1.18
C LEU A 6 1.19 -11.90 -2.22
N PRO A 7 2.06 -12.56 -3.02
CA PRO A 7 2.87 -11.88 -4.05
C PRO A 7 2.04 -11.12 -5.10
N ILE A 8 0.85 -11.64 -5.42
CA ILE A 8 -0.05 -11.09 -6.44
C ILE A 8 -0.55 -9.69 -6.06
N LEU A 9 -0.89 -9.47 -4.79
CA LEU A 9 -1.39 -8.17 -4.32
C LEU A 9 -0.29 -7.12 -4.30
N HIS A 10 0.93 -7.48 -3.88
CA HIS A 10 2.08 -6.57 -3.90
C HIS A 10 2.39 -6.13 -5.32
N ARG A 11 2.49 -7.09 -6.25
CA ARG A 11 2.70 -6.80 -7.68
C ARG A 11 1.59 -5.92 -8.26
N TRP A 12 0.34 -6.18 -7.89
CA TRP A 12 -0.78 -5.36 -8.35
C TRP A 12 -0.68 -3.91 -7.87
N ARG A 13 -0.37 -3.67 -6.59
CA ARG A 13 -0.19 -2.32 -6.04
C ARG A 13 0.96 -1.58 -6.71
N VAL A 14 2.07 -2.27 -6.97
CA VAL A 14 3.22 -1.69 -7.68
C VAL A 14 2.84 -1.35 -9.13
N ARG A 15 2.06 -2.17 -9.82
CA ARG A 15 1.57 -1.84 -11.17
C ARG A 15 0.62 -0.65 -11.18
N ILE A 16 -0.24 -0.50 -10.16
CA ILE A 16 -1.08 0.71 -10.00
C ILE A 16 -0.19 1.95 -9.84
N ALA A 17 0.86 1.84 -9.04
CA ALA A 17 1.84 2.89 -8.84
C ALA A 17 2.51 3.31 -10.15
N VAL A 18 3.15 2.36 -10.85
CA VAL A 18 3.89 2.60 -12.10
C VAL A 18 2.99 3.14 -13.21
N ARG A 19 1.74 2.71 -13.32
CA ARG A 19 0.81 3.24 -14.35
C ARG A 19 0.17 4.59 -13.98
N SER A 20 0.30 5.04 -12.73
CA SER A 20 -0.31 6.30 -12.25
C SER A 20 0.66 7.49 -12.31
N THR A 21 1.93 7.24 -12.57
CA THR A 21 3.02 8.22 -12.54
C THR A 21 4.09 7.85 -13.54
N ASP A 22 4.78 8.85 -14.09
CA ASP A 22 5.98 8.63 -14.90
C ASP A 22 7.13 8.06 -14.03
N PRO A 23 7.62 6.82 -14.30
CA PRO A 23 8.69 6.20 -13.52
C PRO A 23 10.00 6.99 -13.44
N ASP A 24 10.31 7.77 -14.48
CA ASP A 24 11.56 8.51 -14.57
C ASP A 24 11.53 9.80 -13.75
N ARG A 25 10.32 10.30 -13.44
CA ARG A 25 10.11 11.60 -12.77
C ARG A 25 9.57 11.45 -11.36
N ALA A 26 8.80 10.40 -11.08
CA ALA A 26 8.17 10.18 -9.80
C ALA A 26 9.08 9.45 -8.81
N ARG A 27 8.96 9.80 -7.53
CA ARG A 27 9.52 9.04 -6.40
C ARG A 27 8.52 7.98 -5.96
N PHE A 28 8.98 6.74 -5.83
CA PHE A 28 8.18 5.61 -5.36
C PHE A 28 8.56 5.31 -3.91
N VAL A 29 7.62 5.51 -2.98
CA VAL A 29 7.83 5.22 -1.57
C VAL A 29 7.08 3.93 -1.23
N PHE A 30 7.82 2.84 -1.05
CA PHE A 30 7.28 1.56 -0.62
C PHE A 30 7.30 1.49 0.90
N SER A 31 6.17 1.17 1.53
CA SER A 31 6.03 1.20 2.98
C SER A 31 5.40 -0.09 3.52
N GLY A 32 6.08 -0.72 4.47
CA GLY A 32 5.61 -1.95 5.10
C GLY A 32 6.76 -2.82 5.59
N GLY A 33 6.83 -2.99 6.89
CA GLY A 33 7.79 -3.84 7.57
C GLY A 33 7.45 -5.32 7.57
N ALA A 34 8.32 -6.08 8.23
CA ALA A 34 8.23 -7.53 8.40
C ALA A 34 7.16 -7.90 9.45
N VAL A 35 5.87 -7.89 9.06
CA VAL A 35 4.76 -8.20 9.98
C VAL A 35 4.40 -9.70 9.97
N ARG A 36 4.34 -10.30 8.78
CA ARG A 36 3.92 -11.71 8.58
C ARG A 36 5.01 -12.59 7.97
N THR A 37 6.12 -11.98 7.58
CA THR A 37 7.21 -12.55 6.79
C THR A 37 8.54 -12.07 7.36
N THR A 38 9.61 -12.82 7.13
CA THR A 38 10.97 -12.39 7.53
C THR A 38 11.47 -11.20 6.71
N ILE A 39 10.98 -11.10 5.46
CA ILE A 39 11.34 -10.02 4.54
C ILE A 39 10.28 -8.91 4.62
N PRO A 40 10.66 -7.65 4.80
CA PRO A 40 9.73 -6.52 4.74
C PRO A 40 8.98 -6.45 3.41
N GLU A 41 7.68 -6.19 3.48
CA GLU A 41 6.83 -6.09 2.30
C GLU A 41 7.26 -4.94 1.37
N ALA A 42 7.75 -3.83 1.95
CA ALA A 42 8.29 -2.70 1.21
C ALA A 42 9.47 -3.08 0.30
N ARG A 43 10.41 -3.89 0.81
CA ARG A 43 11.58 -4.33 0.04
C ARG A 43 11.16 -5.22 -1.13
N MET A 44 10.25 -6.16 -0.90
CA MET A 44 9.72 -7.01 -1.98
C MET A 44 9.02 -6.20 -3.09
N MET A 45 8.29 -5.15 -2.73
CA MET A 45 7.64 -4.27 -3.69
C MET A 45 8.65 -3.41 -4.47
N ALA A 46 9.69 -2.91 -3.80
CA ALA A 46 10.77 -2.16 -4.42
C ALA A 46 11.58 -3.00 -5.41
N ASP A 47 11.95 -4.22 -5.02
CA ASP A 47 12.68 -5.15 -5.89
C ASP A 47 11.87 -5.47 -7.15
N TYR A 48 10.56 -5.67 -7.01
CA TYR A 48 9.67 -5.87 -8.14
C TYR A 48 9.58 -4.63 -9.05
N ALA A 49 9.51 -3.43 -8.47
CA ALA A 49 9.43 -2.19 -9.24
C ALA A 49 10.70 -1.96 -10.08
N VAL A 50 11.88 -2.19 -9.49
CA VAL A 50 13.16 -1.96 -10.16
C VAL A 50 13.44 -3.06 -11.18
N ASN A 51 13.38 -4.33 -10.77
CA ASN A 51 13.87 -5.43 -11.59
C ASN A 51 12.91 -5.86 -12.70
N GLU A 52 11.59 -5.68 -12.49
CA GLU A 52 10.57 -6.21 -13.41
C GLU A 52 9.79 -5.10 -14.12
N LEU A 53 9.71 -3.90 -13.55
CA LEU A 53 8.96 -2.78 -14.14
C LEU A 53 9.85 -1.62 -14.59
N GLY A 54 11.17 -1.71 -14.40
CA GLY A 54 12.13 -0.72 -14.90
C GLY A 54 12.09 0.62 -14.18
N VAL A 55 11.56 0.69 -12.95
CA VAL A 55 11.62 1.94 -12.16
C VAL A 55 13.09 2.22 -11.80
N PRO A 56 13.61 3.44 -12.07
CA PRO A 56 14.97 3.80 -11.70
C PRO A 56 15.20 3.65 -10.18
N ALA A 57 16.24 2.93 -9.78
CA ALA A 57 16.53 2.69 -8.35
C ALA A 57 16.71 3.99 -7.54
N GLY A 58 17.24 5.05 -8.15
CA GLY A 58 17.37 6.37 -7.53
C GLY A 58 16.05 7.09 -7.25
N ASN A 59 14.95 6.62 -7.85
CA ASN A 59 13.59 7.10 -7.62
C ASN A 59 12.85 6.26 -6.57
N VAL A 60 13.46 5.21 -6.02
CA VAL A 60 12.81 4.31 -5.06
C VAL A 60 13.28 4.59 -3.64
N VAL A 61 12.32 4.68 -2.72
CA VAL A 61 12.54 4.78 -1.27
C VAL A 61 11.83 3.62 -0.59
N VAL A 62 12.52 2.97 0.34
CA VAL A 62 12.00 1.82 1.10
C VAL A 62 11.86 2.23 2.57
N GLU A 63 10.63 2.15 3.07
CA GLU A 63 10.28 2.30 4.48
C GLU A 63 9.83 0.93 5.02
N ASP A 64 10.66 0.28 5.83
CA ASP A 64 10.49 -1.11 6.26
C ASP A 64 10.25 -1.29 7.77
N GLN A 65 9.93 -0.20 8.48
CA GLN A 65 9.72 -0.19 9.93
C GLN A 65 8.24 -0.22 10.31
N SER A 66 7.36 0.21 9.42
CA SER A 66 5.92 0.29 9.68
C SER A 66 5.28 -1.09 9.84
N ARG A 67 4.46 -1.25 10.88
CA ARG A 67 3.71 -2.48 11.18
C ARG A 67 2.21 -2.26 11.12
N THR A 68 1.78 -1.00 11.10
CA THR A 68 0.38 -0.61 11.02
C THR A 68 0.13 0.40 9.91
N THR A 69 -1.11 0.40 9.45
CA THR A 69 -1.64 1.37 8.47
C THR A 69 -1.40 2.85 8.82
N VAL A 70 -1.35 3.20 10.11
CA VAL A 70 -1.08 4.56 10.59
C VAL A 70 0.42 4.83 10.56
N GLU A 71 1.24 3.88 11.04
CA GLU A 71 2.70 3.95 10.95
C GLU A 71 3.19 4.07 9.51
N ASN A 72 2.59 3.34 8.55
CA ASN A 72 2.92 3.49 7.15
C ASN A 72 2.79 4.96 6.71
N ILE A 73 1.69 5.63 7.06
CA ILE A 73 1.47 7.03 6.68
C ILE A 73 2.44 7.95 7.41
N ARG A 74 2.61 7.76 8.71
CA ARG A 74 3.47 8.60 9.53
C ARG A 74 4.95 8.49 9.13
N PHE A 75 5.44 7.28 8.87
CA PHE A 75 6.84 7.04 8.51
C PHE A 75 7.12 7.38 7.05
N THR A 76 6.10 7.39 6.19
CA THR A 76 6.28 7.86 4.81
C THR A 76 6.22 9.37 4.67
N ALA A 77 5.49 10.07 5.54
CA ALA A 77 5.29 11.52 5.47
C ALA A 77 6.56 12.35 5.21
N PRO A 78 7.73 12.09 5.85
CA PRO A 78 8.96 12.82 5.56
C PRO A 78 9.42 12.71 4.10
N TYR A 79 9.18 11.57 3.45
CA TYR A 79 9.53 11.33 2.05
C TYR A 79 8.54 11.95 1.05
N LEU A 80 7.39 12.44 1.53
CA LEU A 80 6.34 13.06 0.70
C LEU A 80 6.36 14.60 0.79
N ALA A 81 7.06 15.17 1.77
CA ALA A 81 6.94 16.58 2.15
C ALA A 81 7.34 17.56 1.03
N ASP A 82 8.40 17.24 0.30
CA ASP A 82 8.96 18.03 -0.80
C ASP A 82 8.14 17.93 -2.10
N SER A 83 7.17 17.03 -2.15
CA SER A 83 6.53 16.68 -3.39
C SER A 83 5.24 17.49 -3.60
N PRO A 84 4.98 17.97 -4.83
CA PRO A 84 3.79 18.76 -5.13
C PRO A 84 2.52 17.90 -5.25
N VAL A 85 2.66 16.62 -5.62
CA VAL A 85 1.54 15.71 -5.85
C VAL A 85 1.80 14.35 -5.23
N ILE A 86 0.84 13.84 -4.47
CA ILE A 86 0.90 12.54 -3.79
C ILE A 86 -0.23 11.65 -4.33
N LYS A 87 0.11 10.43 -4.74
CA LYS A 87 -0.83 9.41 -5.23
C LYS A 87 -0.69 8.14 -4.40
N ILE A 88 -1.75 7.73 -3.72
CA ILE A 88 -1.73 6.50 -2.92
C ILE A 88 -2.13 5.31 -3.81
N ALA A 89 -1.20 4.39 -4.05
CA ALA A 89 -1.40 3.19 -4.85
C ALA A 89 -1.70 1.98 -3.94
N SER A 90 -2.99 1.72 -3.74
CA SER A 90 -3.46 0.57 -2.99
C SER A 90 -4.75 0.02 -3.59
N ASP A 91 -5.25 -1.09 -3.04
CA ASP A 91 -6.60 -1.54 -3.39
C ASP A 91 -7.64 -0.48 -2.98
N THR A 92 -8.80 -0.47 -3.63
CA THR A 92 -9.76 0.65 -3.58
C THR A 92 -10.22 0.98 -2.15
N PHE A 93 -10.45 -0.02 -1.30
CA PHE A 93 -10.87 0.19 0.09
C PHE A 93 -9.72 0.69 0.97
N HIS A 94 -8.52 0.10 0.83
CA HIS A 94 -7.37 0.52 1.61
C HIS A 94 -6.81 1.87 1.15
N ALA A 95 -6.96 2.24 -0.12
CA ALA A 95 -6.61 3.57 -0.63
C ALA A 95 -7.51 4.65 -0.03
N LEU A 96 -8.83 4.41 0.06
CA LEU A 96 -9.76 5.32 0.74
C LEU A 96 -9.37 5.53 2.21
N ARG A 97 -9.13 4.42 2.93
CA ARG A 97 -8.72 4.49 4.35
C ARG A 97 -7.39 5.20 4.53
N ALA A 98 -6.40 4.94 3.66
CA ALA A 98 -5.10 5.60 3.72
C ALA A 98 -5.21 7.11 3.48
N ARG A 99 -6.07 7.55 2.54
CA ARG A 99 -6.36 8.97 2.30
C ARG A 99 -7.02 9.64 3.50
N GLN A 100 -7.93 8.96 4.19
CA GLN A 100 -8.54 9.47 5.43
C GLN A 100 -7.49 9.63 6.54
N ILE A 101 -6.67 8.61 6.78
CA ILE A 101 -5.62 8.67 7.80
C ILE A 101 -4.60 9.77 7.48
N LEU A 102 -4.24 9.96 6.20
CA LEU A 102 -3.33 11.05 5.83
C LEU A 102 -3.93 12.42 6.14
N ARG A 103 -5.24 12.61 5.94
CA ARG A 103 -5.93 13.87 6.32
C ARG A 103 -5.89 14.10 7.82
N ASP A 104 -6.09 13.05 8.61
CA ASP A 104 -6.10 13.13 10.06
C ASP A 104 -4.70 13.41 10.62
N GLU A 105 -3.66 12.77 10.06
CA GLU A 105 -2.26 12.90 10.52
C GLU A 105 -1.56 14.15 9.97
N SER A 106 -1.85 14.55 8.73
CA SER A 106 -1.19 15.68 8.07
C SER A 106 -2.09 16.31 7.01
N PRO A 107 -2.93 17.29 7.40
CA PRO A 107 -3.77 18.04 6.46
C PRO A 107 -2.98 18.67 5.30
N ALA A 108 -1.79 19.19 5.59
CA ALA A 108 -0.92 19.80 4.58
C ALA A 108 -0.43 18.82 3.49
N LEU A 109 -0.21 17.55 3.83
CA LEU A 109 0.08 16.50 2.83
C LEU A 109 -1.20 16.07 2.10
N ALA A 110 -2.33 16.10 2.79
CA ALA A 110 -3.61 15.73 2.19
C ALA A 110 -4.07 16.70 1.09
N ASP A 111 -3.73 17.99 1.19
CA ASP A 111 -3.98 18.99 0.15
C ASP A 111 -3.27 18.68 -1.18
N LYS A 112 -2.19 17.89 -1.10
CA LYS A 112 -1.41 17.45 -2.26
C LYS A 112 -1.89 16.12 -2.85
N LEU A 113 -2.95 15.51 -2.29
CA LEU A 113 -3.47 14.24 -2.77
C LEU A 113 -4.12 14.38 -4.15
N ALA A 114 -3.56 13.69 -5.14
CA ALA A 114 -4.18 13.47 -6.43
C ALA A 114 -4.80 12.07 -6.52
N ARG A 115 -5.75 11.92 -7.45
CA ARG A 115 -6.36 10.63 -7.75
C ARG A 115 -5.33 9.71 -8.41
N ALA A 116 -5.04 8.57 -7.79
CA ALA A 116 -4.32 7.50 -8.45
C ALA A 116 -5.24 6.81 -9.48
N ARG A 117 -4.68 6.10 -10.48
CA ARG A 117 -5.46 5.21 -11.35
C ARG A 117 -5.74 3.87 -10.63
N ASP A 118 -6.22 3.96 -9.39
CA ASP A 118 -6.60 2.86 -8.49
C ASP A 118 -8.00 2.30 -8.81
N TYR A 119 -8.76 2.98 -9.68
CA TYR A 119 -10.09 2.59 -10.13
C TYR A 119 -10.20 2.64 -11.66
N LEU A 120 -10.24 1.47 -12.31
CA LEU A 120 -10.63 1.30 -13.72
C LEU A 120 -11.92 0.46 -13.75
N PRO A 121 -13.09 1.05 -14.02
CA PRO A 121 -14.29 0.28 -14.29
C PRO A 121 -14.09 -0.46 -15.62
N GLY A 122 -13.91 -1.78 -15.56
CA GLY A 122 -13.86 -2.65 -16.75
C GLY A 122 -12.64 -3.58 -16.89
N GLU A 123 -11.53 -3.36 -16.18
CA GLU A 123 -10.32 -4.20 -16.34
C GLU A 123 -10.40 -5.58 -15.63
N TRP A 124 -11.32 -5.79 -14.68
CA TRP A 124 -11.13 -6.79 -13.61
C TRP A 124 -12.14 -7.94 -13.52
N GLY A 125 -13.14 -8.00 -14.42
CA GLY A 125 -14.09 -9.12 -14.51
C GLY A 125 -14.68 -9.60 -13.16
N PRO A 126 -15.20 -10.83 -13.10
CA PRO A 126 -15.74 -11.42 -11.86
C PRO A 126 -14.66 -11.83 -10.83
N LEU A 127 -13.37 -11.87 -11.21
CA LEU A 127 -12.27 -12.33 -10.35
C LEU A 127 -12.06 -11.41 -9.13
N HIS A 128 -12.27 -10.11 -9.30
CA HIS A 128 -12.18 -9.16 -8.19
C HIS A 128 -13.27 -9.40 -7.15
N THR A 129 -14.51 -9.65 -7.59
CA THR A 129 -15.61 -10.03 -6.71
C THR A 129 -15.26 -11.28 -5.92
N VAL A 130 -14.64 -12.28 -6.56
CA VAL A 130 -14.16 -13.50 -5.90
C VAL A 130 -13.06 -13.21 -4.87
N LEU A 131 -12.07 -12.37 -5.19
CA LEU A 131 -10.99 -12.01 -4.26
C LEU A 131 -11.51 -11.20 -3.06
N VAL A 132 -12.40 -10.23 -3.29
CA VAL A 132 -13.06 -9.47 -2.22
C VAL A 132 -13.91 -10.39 -1.34
N LEU A 133 -14.67 -11.31 -1.93
CA LEU A 133 -15.44 -12.32 -1.20
C LEU A 133 -14.52 -13.25 -0.41
N PHE A 134 -13.42 -13.69 -0.98
CA PHE A 134 -12.43 -14.54 -0.31
C PHE A 134 -11.81 -13.82 0.89
N GLU A 135 -11.45 -12.56 0.74
CA GLU A 135 -10.92 -11.73 1.83
C GLU A 135 -11.96 -11.50 2.93
N CYS A 136 -13.22 -11.26 2.55
CA CYS A 136 -14.34 -11.19 3.49
C CYS A 136 -14.55 -12.51 4.24
N CYS A 137 -14.52 -13.65 3.53
CA CYS A 137 -14.64 -14.98 4.11
C CYS A 137 -13.48 -15.29 5.06
N ARG A 138 -12.25 -14.93 4.70
CA ARG A 138 -11.05 -15.07 5.55
C ARG A 138 -11.19 -14.24 6.82
N VAL A 139 -11.63 -12.99 6.72
CA VAL A 139 -11.88 -12.10 7.88
C VAL A 139 -13.01 -12.65 8.75
N ARG A 140 -14.11 -13.14 8.16
CA ARG A 140 -15.21 -13.76 8.90
C ARG A 140 -14.76 -15.02 9.64
N ARG A 141 -13.96 -15.89 9.01
CA ARG A 141 -13.39 -17.08 9.66
C ARG A 141 -12.43 -16.71 10.80
N ALA A 142 -11.58 -15.70 10.61
CA ALA A 142 -10.70 -15.20 11.66
C ALA A 142 -11.49 -14.60 12.85
N ARG A 143 -12.59 -13.87 12.57
CA ARG A 143 -13.50 -13.37 13.61
C ARG A 143 -14.24 -14.47 14.34
N ARG A 144 -14.70 -15.51 13.64
CA ARG A 144 -15.32 -16.70 14.25
C ARG A 144 -14.33 -17.46 15.14
N ARG A 145 -13.08 -17.62 14.70
CA ARG A 145 -12.00 -18.23 15.50
C ARG A 145 -11.60 -17.39 16.72
N ALA A 146 -11.60 -16.06 16.59
CA ALA A 146 -11.36 -15.15 17.71
C ALA A 146 -12.54 -15.11 18.70
N ALA A 147 -13.78 -15.24 18.21
CA ALA A 147 -14.97 -15.35 19.05
C ALA A 147 -15.02 -16.66 19.86
N SER A 148 -14.39 -17.74 19.37
CA SER A 148 -14.18 -18.98 20.12
C SER A 148 -12.98 -18.94 21.08
N ALA A 149 -12.15 -17.88 21.06
CA ALA A 149 -10.92 -17.78 21.83
C ALA A 149 -10.97 -16.73 22.97
N SER A 150 -12.13 -16.14 23.27
CA SER A 150 -12.26 -15.12 24.32
C SER A 150 -12.40 -15.72 25.72
N ARG A 151 -11.28 -16.14 26.32
CA ARG A 151 -10.93 -15.86 27.73
C ARG A 151 -9.48 -15.36 27.73
N HIS A 152 -9.25 -14.19 28.33
CA HIS A 152 -8.01 -13.39 28.42
C HIS A 152 -7.61 -12.48 27.22
N GLU A 153 -7.98 -11.19 27.39
CA GLU A 153 -7.19 -9.94 27.28
C GLU A 153 -6.28 -9.63 26.05
N PRO A 154 -5.73 -8.40 25.96
CA PRO A 154 -6.27 -7.24 25.26
C PRO A 154 -5.96 -7.22 23.75
N ARG A 155 -6.77 -6.44 23.00
CA ARG A 155 -6.76 -6.36 21.52
C ARG A 155 -5.40 -5.94 20.93
N PRO A 156 -4.78 -6.75 20.05
CA PRO A 156 -3.71 -6.25 19.20
C PRO A 156 -4.28 -5.45 18.02
N GLY A 157 -3.62 -4.34 17.67
CA GLY A 157 -3.85 -3.63 16.42
C GLY A 157 -3.77 -4.60 15.24
N ARG A 158 -4.73 -4.51 14.31
CA ARG A 158 -4.82 -5.44 13.17
C ARG A 158 -3.53 -5.35 12.32
N PRO A 159 -2.84 -6.47 12.03
CA PRO A 159 -1.74 -6.46 11.08
C PRO A 159 -2.30 -6.21 9.68
N HIS A 160 -1.80 -5.17 9.00
CA HIS A 160 -2.25 -4.78 7.68
C HIS A 160 -1.08 -4.77 6.69
N VAL A 161 -1.36 -5.27 5.50
CA VAL A 161 -0.47 -5.47 4.34
C VAL A 161 0.09 -4.12 3.86
N GLY A 162 1.41 -4.04 3.75
CA GLY A 162 2.25 -2.97 3.24
C GLY A 162 1.75 -2.34 1.95
N ARG A 163 1.97 -1.04 1.82
CA ARG A 163 1.40 -0.16 0.80
C ARG A 163 2.47 0.44 -0.09
N VAL A 164 2.02 0.81 -1.30
CA VAL A 164 2.80 1.65 -2.19
C VAL A 164 2.22 3.06 -2.15
N ILE A 165 3.04 4.05 -1.84
CA ILE A 165 2.68 5.45 -1.96
C ILE A 165 3.58 6.00 -3.07
N THR A 166 2.97 6.37 -4.20
CA THR A 166 3.70 7.04 -5.27
C THR A 166 3.60 8.54 -5.12
N VAL A 167 4.68 9.19 -5.49
CA VAL A 167 4.84 10.61 -5.27
C VAL A 167 5.39 11.21 -6.53
N ASP A 168 4.65 12.12 -7.12
CA ASP A 168 5.04 12.74 -8.37
C ASP A 168 5.80 14.03 -8.06
N ARG A 169 7.07 14.11 -8.48
CA ARG A 169 7.92 15.29 -8.20
C ARG A 169 7.52 16.51 -9.03
N HIS A 170 6.78 16.31 -10.11
CA HIS A 170 6.31 17.39 -10.96
C HIS A 170 4.80 17.25 -11.15
N GLY A 171 4.04 18.20 -10.59
CA GLY A 171 2.60 18.25 -10.73
C GLY A 171 2.20 18.50 -12.19
N GLY A 172 2.00 17.43 -12.95
CA GLY A 172 1.45 17.44 -14.29
C GLY A 172 0.56 16.22 -14.48
N PRO A 173 -0.53 16.31 -15.28
CA PRO A 173 -1.29 15.13 -15.64
C PRO A 173 -0.42 14.16 -16.44
N ALA A 174 -0.51 12.87 -16.08
CA ALA A 174 -0.03 11.77 -16.90
C ALA A 174 -1.06 11.41 -17.98
#